data_AF-A0A7X7GE94-F1
#
_entry.id   AF-A0A7X7GE94-F1
#
_cell.length_a   1.000
_cell.length_b   1.000
_cell.length_c   1.000
_cell.angle_alpha   90.00
_cell.angle_beta   90.00
_cell.angle_gamma   90.00
#
_symmetry.space_group_name_H-M   'P 1'
#
loop_
_entity.id
_entity.type
_entity.pdbx_description
1 polymer ?
#
loop_
_entity_poly.entity_id
_entity_poly.type
_entity_poly.pdbx_seq_one_letter_code
_entity_poly.pdbx_strand_id
1 'polypeptide(L)'
;MGTMRIGRGSAPVASSVRWLIVAMVAWILMRLLRDVGPPTLGSWPITLFELLVLTVMPALTGFALIRLFLAVIQSASGSLNTYTLTSSPWAIVFWLSFAVAMVGYGSHVTASVLLNLLPDVVRNGEFAASLLFFNETLTLLLVGAGFFGATAVILVVGRGAAPPVFGPERPLLALGSIVTYGYAIVYVATQGSMFIPAVLAASVLAILGLWTMGPYETTQDPIGLLVIPGNLAATIILITWGLVIGGRPNWPW
;
A
#
# COMPACT_ATOMS: atom_id res chain seq x y z
N MET A 1 -39.52 15.03 22.14
CA MET A 1 -38.87 14.23 21.07
C MET A 1 -38.36 15.17 20.00
N GLY A 2 -37.12 15.62 20.11
CA GLY A 2 -36.48 16.49 19.12
C GLY A 2 -35.80 15.64 18.06
N THR A 3 -36.22 15.78 16.81
CA THR A 3 -35.63 15.12 15.65
C THR A 3 -34.16 15.53 15.50
N MET A 4 -33.25 14.58 15.69
CA MET A 4 -31.83 14.70 15.37
C MET A 4 -31.65 15.13 13.90
N ARG A 5 -31.13 16.35 13.66
CA ARG A 5 -30.70 16.79 12.33
C ARG A 5 -29.37 16.10 11.96
N ILE A 6 -29.45 14.88 11.44
CA ILE A 6 -28.30 14.13 10.88
C ILE A 6 -27.90 14.65 9.46
N GLY A 7 -28.61 15.63 8.91
CA GLY A 7 -28.66 15.83 7.45
C GLY A 7 -27.74 16.86 6.77
N ARG A 8 -26.80 17.55 7.44
CA ARG A 8 -26.02 18.63 6.76
C ARG A 8 -24.50 18.45 6.74
N GLY A 9 -23.91 17.71 7.68
CA GLY A 9 -22.45 17.44 7.69
C GLY A 9 -22.02 16.26 6.82
N SER A 10 -22.92 15.31 6.54
CA SER A 10 -22.63 14.03 5.87
C SER A 10 -22.85 14.01 4.36
N ALA A 11 -23.63 14.95 3.81
CA ALA A 11 -23.96 15.01 2.38
C ALA A 11 -22.75 15.25 1.46
N PRO A 12 -21.78 16.14 1.80
CA PRO A 12 -20.58 16.31 0.98
C PRO A 12 -19.71 15.06 1.00
N VAL A 13 -19.57 14.42 2.17
CA VAL A 13 -18.76 13.20 2.38
C VAL A 13 -19.32 12.05 1.55
N ALA A 14 -20.63 11.79 1.63
CA ALA A 14 -21.28 10.72 0.89
C ALA A 14 -21.14 10.89 -0.63
N SER A 15 -21.20 12.13 -1.14
CA SER A 15 -20.96 12.42 -2.56
C SER A 15 -19.50 12.15 -2.94
N SER A 16 -18.53 12.59 -2.14
CA SER A 16 -17.11 12.33 -2.37
C SER A 16 -16.76 10.84 -2.32
N VAL A 17 -17.34 10.05 -1.40
CA VAL A 17 -17.19 8.59 -1.37
C VAL A 17 -17.70 7.97 -2.67
N ARG A 18 -18.90 8.37 -3.13
CA ARG A 18 -19.48 7.84 -4.37
C ARG A 18 -18.59 8.11 -5.58
N TRP A 19 -18.09 9.33 -5.72
CA TRP A 19 -17.18 9.69 -6.81
C TRP A 19 -15.82 9.01 -6.73
N LEU A 20 -15.29 8.78 -5.52
CA LEU A 20 -14.09 7.97 -5.31
C LEU A 20 -14.31 6.53 -5.77
N ILE A 21 -15.42 5.90 -5.37
CA ILE A 21 -15.77 4.54 -5.79
C ILE A 21 -15.91 4.49 -7.32
N VAL A 22 -16.61 5.46 -7.92
CA VAL A 22 -16.77 5.54 -9.38
C VAL A 22 -15.41 5.69 -10.07
N ALA A 23 -14.50 6.52 -9.55
CA ALA A 23 -13.16 6.68 -10.10
C ALA A 23 -12.32 5.39 -10.00
N MET A 24 -12.38 4.70 -8.85
CA MET A 24 -11.70 3.41 -8.67
C MET A 24 -12.27 2.33 -9.59
N VAL A 25 -13.61 2.25 -9.71
CA VAL A 25 -14.29 1.30 -10.60
C VAL A 25 -13.94 1.61 -12.05
N ALA A 26 -13.98 2.87 -12.48
CA ALA A 26 -13.62 3.26 -13.84
C ALA A 26 -12.17 2.89 -14.17
N TRP A 27 -11.24 3.13 -13.24
CA TRP A 27 -9.83 2.77 -13.41
C TRP A 27 -9.63 1.25 -13.49
N ILE A 28 -10.24 0.47 -12.57
CA ILE A 28 -10.16 -1.00 -12.59
C ILE A 28 -10.80 -1.57 -13.87
N LEU A 29 -11.96 -1.06 -14.26
CA LEU A 29 -12.65 -1.46 -15.49
C LEU A 29 -11.78 -1.20 -16.72
N MET A 30 -11.13 -0.05 -16.79
CA MET A 30 -10.26 0.32 -17.89
C MET A 30 -9.02 -0.57 -18.00
N ARG A 31 -8.44 -0.95 -16.84
CA ARG A 31 -7.38 -1.96 -16.79
C ARG A 31 -7.87 -3.33 -17.28
N LEU A 32 -8.99 -3.81 -16.76
CA LEU A 32 -9.55 -5.12 -17.13
C LEU A 32 -9.94 -5.20 -18.61
N LEU A 33 -10.50 -4.13 -19.17
CA LEU A 33 -10.82 -4.05 -20.61
C LEU A 33 -9.56 -4.17 -21.48
N ARG A 34 -8.41 -3.68 -21.00
CA ARG A 34 -7.12 -3.85 -21.69
C ARG A 34 -6.55 -5.26 -21.56
N ASP A 35 -6.85 -5.98 -20.48
CA ASP A 35 -6.41 -7.37 -20.29
C ASP A 35 -7.20 -8.39 -21.13
N VAL A 36 -8.42 -8.05 -21.59
CA VAL A 36 -9.34 -8.96 -22.33
C VAL A 36 -9.40 -8.68 -23.85
N GLY A 37 -8.67 -7.67 -24.35
CA GLY A 37 -8.67 -7.30 -25.77
C GLY A 37 -8.07 -8.39 -26.69
N PRO A 38 -8.60 -8.59 -27.92
CA PRO A 38 -8.12 -9.65 -28.81
C PRO A 38 -6.65 -9.43 -29.21
N PRO A 39 -5.77 -10.45 -29.07
CA PRO A 39 -4.33 -10.33 -29.32
C PRO A 39 -3.95 -10.19 -30.82
N THR A 40 -4.91 -10.33 -31.73
CA THR A 40 -4.67 -10.54 -33.17
C THR A 40 -4.78 -9.28 -34.04
N LEU A 41 -5.24 -8.15 -33.50
CA LEU A 41 -5.21 -6.85 -34.17
C LEU A 41 -4.10 -6.06 -33.53
N GLY A 42 -2.99 -5.86 -34.26
CA GLY A 42 -1.79 -5.18 -33.77
C GLY A 42 -2.13 -4.01 -32.86
N SER A 43 -1.64 -4.10 -31.62
CA SER A 43 -1.60 -3.04 -30.59
C SER A 43 -2.71 -1.99 -30.73
N TRP A 44 -3.86 -2.18 -30.07
CA TRP A 44 -4.83 -1.09 -29.91
C TRP A 44 -4.10 0.17 -29.45
N PRO A 45 -4.05 1.24 -30.27
CA PRO A 45 -3.24 2.40 -29.97
C PRO A 45 -3.70 2.98 -28.63
N ILE A 46 -2.75 3.22 -27.73
CA ILE A 46 -3.04 3.95 -26.49
C ILE A 46 -3.20 5.41 -26.85
N THR A 47 -4.35 5.98 -26.49
CA THR A 47 -4.52 7.43 -26.58
C THR A 47 -3.86 8.09 -25.36
N LEU A 48 -3.42 9.35 -25.53
CA LEU A 48 -2.87 10.16 -24.43
C LEU A 48 -3.83 10.20 -23.23
N PHE A 49 -5.13 10.22 -23.48
CA PHE A 49 -6.16 10.20 -22.45
C PHE A 49 -6.11 8.91 -21.61
N GLU A 50 -6.01 7.74 -22.25
CA GLU A 50 -5.91 6.47 -21.54
C GLU A 50 -4.63 6.40 -20.71
N LEU A 51 -3.51 6.89 -21.24
CA LEU A 51 -2.22 6.93 -20.53
C LEU A 51 -2.28 7.85 -19.31
N LEU A 52 -2.93 9.03 -19.44
CA LEU A 52 -3.20 9.92 -18.32
C LEU A 52 -4.12 9.26 -17.29
N VAL A 53 -5.16 8.54 -17.71
CA VAL A 53 -6.05 7.84 -16.77
C VAL A 53 -5.30 6.75 -16.00
N LEU A 54 -4.48 5.93 -16.67
CA LEU A 54 -3.72 4.85 -16.04
C LEU A 54 -2.64 5.36 -15.08
N THR A 55 -2.01 6.50 -15.37
CA THR A 55 -0.96 7.11 -14.55
C THR A 55 -1.49 8.00 -13.43
N VAL A 56 -2.50 8.84 -13.72
CA VAL A 56 -2.96 9.91 -12.83
C VAL A 56 -4.09 9.45 -11.90
N MET A 57 -4.98 8.53 -12.33
CA MET A 57 -6.05 8.02 -11.44
C MET A 57 -5.54 7.37 -10.14
N PRO A 58 -4.46 6.57 -10.14
CA PRO A 58 -3.88 6.05 -8.90
C PRO A 58 -3.45 7.17 -7.93
N ALA A 59 -2.82 8.23 -8.44
CA ALA A 59 -2.45 9.38 -7.62
C ALA A 59 -3.68 10.17 -7.13
N LEU A 60 -4.69 10.36 -8.00
CA LEU A 60 -5.94 11.06 -7.65
C LEU A 60 -6.79 10.28 -6.65
N THR A 61 -6.79 8.95 -6.70
CA THR A 61 -7.47 8.11 -5.70
C THR A 61 -6.77 8.22 -4.34
N GLY A 62 -5.43 8.27 -4.32
CA GLY A 62 -4.66 8.64 -3.13
C GLY A 62 -5.07 9.99 -2.54
N PHE A 63 -5.10 11.04 -3.38
CA PHE A 63 -5.52 12.37 -2.97
C PHE A 63 -6.98 12.45 -2.49
N ALA A 64 -7.87 11.74 -3.17
CA ALA A 64 -9.29 11.70 -2.82
C ALA A 64 -9.52 10.96 -1.49
N LEU A 65 -8.75 9.92 -1.19
CA LEU A 65 -8.76 9.23 0.11
C LEU A 65 -8.28 10.13 1.25
N ILE A 66 -7.21 10.91 1.03
CA ILE A 66 -6.76 11.94 1.99
C ILE A 66 -7.90 12.92 2.27
N ARG A 67 -8.53 13.47 1.23
CA ARG A 67 -9.67 14.39 1.38
C ARG A 67 -10.85 13.76 2.10
N LEU A 68 -11.15 12.49 1.80
CA LEU A 68 -12.23 11.76 2.45
C LEU A 68 -11.99 11.66 3.96
N PHE A 69 -10.77 11.29 4.34
CA PHE A 69 -10.35 11.19 5.73
C PHE A 69 -10.47 12.52 6.46
N LEU A 70 -9.99 13.62 5.85
CA LEU A 70 -10.15 14.96 6.40
C LEU A 70 -11.63 15.28 6.66
N ALA A 71 -12.51 14.98 5.70
CA ALA A 71 -13.92 15.27 5.81
C ALA A 71 -14.63 14.42 6.88
N VAL A 72 -14.26 13.14 7.02
CA VAL A 72 -14.77 12.25 8.08
C VAL A 72 -14.34 12.73 9.45
N ILE A 73 -13.07 13.08 9.64
CA ILE A 73 -12.58 13.61 10.92
C ILE A 73 -13.27 14.94 11.26
N GLN A 74 -13.39 15.86 10.31
CA GLN A 74 -14.13 17.12 10.51
C GLN A 74 -15.56 16.89 10.97
N SER A 75 -16.23 15.88 10.42
CA SER A 75 -17.60 15.54 10.79
C SER A 75 -17.72 14.95 12.21
N ALA A 76 -16.67 14.27 12.71
CA ALA A 76 -16.67 13.59 13.99
C ALA A 76 -16.11 14.43 15.14
N SER A 77 -15.09 15.26 14.90
CA SER A 77 -14.33 15.95 15.95
C SER A 77 -14.41 17.49 15.91
N GLY A 78 -15.02 18.08 14.88
CA GLY A 78 -15.09 19.52 14.68
C GLY A 78 -13.82 20.11 14.01
N SER A 79 -13.95 21.30 13.42
CA SER A 79 -12.90 21.87 12.54
C SER A 79 -11.56 22.12 13.26
N LEU A 80 -11.59 22.60 14.51
CA LEU A 80 -10.39 22.89 15.31
C LEU A 80 -9.59 21.64 15.67
N ASN A 81 -10.26 20.54 16.04
CA ASN A 81 -9.60 19.26 16.31
C ASN A 81 -9.12 18.55 15.04
N THR A 82 -9.75 18.85 13.90
CA THR A 82 -9.26 18.34 12.62
C THR A 82 -7.88 18.90 12.32
N TYR A 83 -7.69 20.21 12.46
CA TYR A 83 -6.38 20.82 12.19
C TYR A 83 -5.29 20.21 13.08
N THR A 84 -5.53 19.94 14.36
CA THR A 84 -4.55 19.27 15.23
C THR A 84 -4.33 17.79 14.87
N LEU A 85 -5.38 17.06 14.48
CA LEU A 85 -5.26 15.66 14.03
C LEU A 85 -4.55 15.52 12.67
N THR A 86 -4.72 16.49 11.77
CA THR A 86 -4.23 16.40 10.38
C THR A 86 -2.93 17.15 10.14
N SER A 87 -2.60 18.12 11.00
CA SER A 87 -1.26 18.74 11.05
C SER A 87 -0.26 17.94 11.89
N SER A 88 -0.70 16.84 12.52
CA SER A 88 0.20 15.90 13.17
C SER A 88 1.28 15.43 12.17
N PRO A 89 2.57 15.55 12.51
CA PRO A 89 3.67 15.07 11.66
C PRO A 89 3.47 13.62 11.22
N TRP A 90 2.88 12.78 12.08
CA TRP A 90 2.60 11.37 11.78
C TRP A 90 1.51 11.17 10.73
N ALA A 91 0.47 12.01 10.75
CA ALA A 91 -0.58 11.95 9.73
C ALA A 91 -0.01 12.32 8.36
N ILE A 92 0.88 13.32 8.30
CA ILE A 92 1.58 13.70 7.06
C ILE A 92 2.41 12.53 6.53
N VAL A 93 3.21 11.90 7.39
CA VAL A 93 4.04 10.74 7.01
C VAL A 93 3.18 9.58 6.52
N PHE A 94 2.07 9.27 7.19
CA PHE A 94 1.15 8.21 6.78
C PHE A 94 0.57 8.47 5.38
N TRP A 95 0.01 9.65 5.16
CA TRP A 95 -0.64 10.00 3.89
C TRP A 95 0.36 10.13 2.74
N LEU A 96 1.56 10.64 3.01
CA LEU A 96 2.64 10.68 2.03
C LEU A 96 3.06 9.27 1.65
N SER A 97 3.23 8.37 2.63
CA SER A 97 3.56 6.97 2.39
C SER A 97 2.49 6.27 1.55
N PHE A 98 1.22 6.50 1.86
CA PHE A 98 0.09 5.99 1.08
C PHE A 98 0.10 6.52 -0.36
N ALA A 99 0.31 7.82 -0.56
CA ALA A 99 0.40 8.43 -1.88
C ALA A 99 1.57 7.86 -2.70
N VAL A 100 2.73 7.65 -2.09
CA VAL A 100 3.90 7.04 -2.71
C VAL A 100 3.58 5.60 -3.18
N ALA A 101 2.89 4.81 -2.35
CA ALA A 101 2.48 3.46 -2.74
C ALA A 101 1.51 3.47 -3.94
N MET A 102 0.54 4.39 -3.93
CA MET A 102 -0.42 4.52 -5.03
C MET A 102 0.25 4.96 -6.35
N VAL A 103 1.23 5.85 -6.29
CA VAL A 103 2.04 6.24 -7.45
C VAL A 103 2.85 5.05 -7.97
N GLY A 104 3.49 4.28 -7.09
CA GLY A 104 4.22 3.07 -7.47
C GLY A 104 3.31 2.03 -8.15
N TYR A 105 2.11 1.81 -7.63
CA TYR A 105 1.14 0.92 -8.28
C TYR A 105 0.69 1.46 -9.64
N GLY A 106 0.50 2.79 -9.76
CA GLY A 106 0.17 3.43 -11.04
C GLY A 106 1.26 3.29 -12.09
N SER A 107 2.54 3.40 -11.70
CA SER A 107 3.66 3.19 -12.62
C SER A 107 3.69 1.76 -13.15
N HIS A 108 3.44 0.76 -12.30
CA HIS A 108 3.35 -0.65 -12.71
C HIS A 108 2.27 -0.87 -13.77
N VAL A 109 1.05 -0.44 -13.48
CA VAL A 109 -0.09 -0.65 -14.37
C VAL A 109 0.16 0.04 -15.71
N THR A 110 0.73 1.24 -15.70
CA THR A 110 1.02 1.94 -16.96
C THR A 110 2.15 1.26 -17.73
N ALA A 111 3.25 0.92 -17.06
CA ALA A 111 4.42 0.33 -17.71
C ALA A 111 4.14 -1.07 -18.26
N SER A 112 3.40 -1.92 -17.53
CA SER A 112 2.97 -3.24 -18.00
C SER A 112 2.13 -3.15 -19.27
N VAL A 113 1.17 -2.22 -19.34
CA VAL A 113 0.36 -2.04 -20.55
C VAL A 113 1.24 -1.54 -21.72
N LEU A 114 2.17 -0.61 -21.48
CA LEU A 114 3.09 -0.14 -22.53
C LEU A 114 4.04 -1.25 -23.03
N LEU A 115 4.53 -2.11 -22.16
CA LEU A 115 5.37 -3.26 -22.51
C LEU A 115 4.64 -4.25 -23.42
N ASN A 116 3.35 -4.48 -23.18
CA ASN A 116 2.53 -5.36 -24.00
C ASN A 116 2.28 -4.80 -25.42
N LEU A 117 2.38 -3.48 -25.59
CA LEU A 117 2.16 -2.80 -26.87
C LEU A 117 3.45 -2.57 -27.67
N LEU A 118 4.62 -2.84 -27.08
CA LEU A 118 5.91 -2.62 -27.73
C LEU A 118 6.12 -3.60 -28.90
N PRO A 119 6.43 -3.11 -30.11
CA PRO A 119 6.86 -3.95 -31.23
C PRO A 119 8.15 -4.70 -30.88
N ASP A 120 8.31 -5.93 -31.40
CA ASP A 120 9.47 -6.78 -31.09
C ASP A 120 10.82 -6.12 -31.43
N VAL A 121 10.85 -5.22 -32.41
CA VAL A 121 12.04 -4.45 -32.80
C VAL A 121 12.52 -3.50 -31.69
N VAL A 122 11.62 -2.99 -30.86
CA VAL A 122 11.91 -2.02 -29.78
C VAL A 122 12.02 -2.71 -28.41
N ARG A 123 11.54 -3.95 -28.27
CA ARG A 123 11.58 -4.72 -27.02
C ARG A 123 12.98 -4.95 -26.45
N ASN A 124 14.01 -4.94 -27.28
CA ASN A 124 15.41 -5.07 -26.86
C ASN A 124 16.16 -3.73 -26.73
N GLY A 125 15.47 -2.60 -26.92
CA GLY A 125 16.05 -1.26 -26.83
C GLY A 125 15.99 -0.66 -25.43
N GLU A 126 16.70 0.46 -25.24
CA GLU A 126 16.76 1.20 -23.97
C GLU A 126 15.38 1.66 -23.47
N PHE A 127 14.44 1.93 -24.39
CA PHE A 127 13.08 2.30 -24.03
C PHE A 127 12.32 1.17 -23.31
N ALA A 128 12.46 -0.08 -23.78
CA ALA A 128 11.85 -1.23 -23.12
C ALA A 128 12.52 -1.53 -21.77
N ALA A 129 13.84 -1.34 -21.66
CA ALA A 129 14.55 -1.45 -20.39
C ALA A 129 14.07 -0.42 -19.35
N SER A 130 13.81 0.82 -19.77
CA SER A 130 13.20 1.85 -18.91
C SER A 130 11.81 1.43 -18.44
N LEU A 131 10.95 0.94 -19.35
CA LEU A 131 9.63 0.47 -18.96
C LEU A 131 9.67 -0.74 -18.01
N LEU A 132 10.60 -1.67 -18.20
CA LEU A 132 10.82 -2.78 -17.26
C LEU A 132 11.24 -2.27 -15.88
N PHE A 133 12.14 -1.28 -15.82
CA PHE A 133 12.50 -0.63 -14.56
C PHE A 133 11.29 0.01 -13.87
N PHE A 134 10.43 0.74 -14.60
CA PHE A 134 9.19 1.30 -14.03
C PHE A 134 8.21 0.21 -13.59
N ASN A 135 8.10 -0.87 -14.37
CA ASN A 135 7.16 -1.96 -14.12
C ASN A 135 7.53 -2.77 -12.87
N GLU A 136 8.81 -3.08 -12.69
CA GLU A 136 9.26 -4.03 -11.67
C GLU A 136 9.96 -3.29 -10.53
N THR A 137 11.15 -2.74 -10.79
CA THR A 137 12.02 -2.19 -9.75
C THR A 137 11.48 -0.93 -9.09
N LEU A 138 11.16 0.11 -9.85
CA LEU A 138 10.68 1.37 -9.27
C LEU A 138 9.35 1.16 -8.54
N THR A 139 8.43 0.41 -9.16
CA THR A 139 7.14 0.07 -8.57
C THR A 139 7.32 -0.60 -7.21
N LEU A 140 8.09 -1.67 -7.14
CA LEU A 140 8.24 -2.44 -5.90
C LEU A 140 8.94 -1.61 -4.81
N LEU A 141 9.87 -0.72 -5.18
CA LEU A 141 10.48 0.23 -4.24
C LEU A 141 9.47 1.25 -3.72
N LEU A 142 8.67 1.88 -4.58
CA LEU A 142 7.69 2.88 -4.18
C LEU A 142 6.55 2.26 -3.36
N VAL A 143 6.00 1.14 -3.81
CA VAL A 143 4.97 0.38 -3.08
C VAL A 143 5.52 -0.12 -1.74
N GLY A 144 6.73 -0.69 -1.73
CA GLY A 144 7.39 -1.17 -0.52
C GLY A 144 7.69 -0.06 0.47
N ALA A 145 8.23 1.07 0.03
CA ALA A 145 8.50 2.24 0.87
C ALA A 145 7.21 2.84 1.43
N GLY A 146 6.17 2.95 0.62
CA GLY A 146 4.87 3.45 1.07
C GLY A 146 4.18 2.50 2.06
N PHE A 147 4.25 1.19 1.83
CA PHE A 147 3.74 0.19 2.77
C PHE A 147 4.52 0.20 4.09
N PHE A 148 5.84 0.26 4.03
CA PHE A 148 6.71 0.38 5.21
C PHE A 148 6.39 1.63 6.02
N GLY A 149 6.35 2.80 5.37
CA GLY A 149 6.09 4.08 6.04
C GLY A 149 4.70 4.12 6.69
N ALA A 150 3.66 3.67 5.98
CA ALA A 150 2.31 3.61 6.54
C ALA A 150 2.23 2.65 7.73
N THR A 151 2.87 1.47 7.63
CA THR A 151 2.90 0.46 8.69
C THR A 151 3.67 0.95 9.92
N ALA A 152 4.79 1.65 9.73
CA ALA A 152 5.56 2.25 10.82
C ALA A 152 4.73 3.28 11.58
N VAL A 153 3.97 4.14 10.89
CA VAL A 153 3.08 5.10 11.56
C VAL A 153 1.97 4.39 12.34
N ILE A 154 1.36 3.36 11.77
CA ILE A 154 0.33 2.56 12.46
C ILE A 154 0.90 1.94 13.74
N LEU A 155 2.11 1.38 13.69
CA LEU A 155 2.77 0.81 14.87
C LEU A 155 3.04 1.85 15.97
N VAL A 156 3.47 3.06 15.61
CA VAL A 156 3.83 4.09 16.60
C VAL A 156 2.60 4.77 17.19
N VAL A 157 1.62 5.11 16.35
CA VAL A 157 0.47 5.95 16.74
C VAL A 157 -0.79 5.14 17.01
N GLY A 158 -0.98 3.98 16.37
CA GLY A 158 -2.18 3.14 16.49
C GLY A 158 -2.30 2.37 17.80
N ARG A 159 -1.32 2.52 18.71
CA ARG A 159 -1.24 1.76 19.96
C ARG A 159 -2.41 2.10 20.88
N GLY A 160 -3.10 1.07 21.37
CA GLY A 160 -4.28 1.28 22.22
C GLY A 160 -5.46 1.96 21.49
N ALA A 161 -5.43 2.04 20.16
CA ALA A 161 -6.55 2.56 19.38
C ALA A 161 -7.78 1.64 19.42
N ALA A 162 -7.59 0.37 19.82
CA ALA A 162 -8.65 -0.60 19.98
C ALA A 162 -8.52 -1.34 21.33
N PRO A 163 -9.63 -1.88 21.88
CA PRO A 163 -9.62 -2.62 23.13
C PRO A 163 -8.66 -3.82 23.07
N PRO A 164 -8.02 -4.18 24.20
CA PRO A 164 -7.11 -5.32 24.20
C PRO A 164 -7.86 -6.64 23.97
N VAL A 165 -7.21 -7.53 23.24
CA VAL A 165 -7.77 -8.83 22.83
C VAL A 165 -7.31 -9.90 23.82
N PHE A 166 -8.27 -10.59 24.45
CA PHE A 166 -7.98 -11.59 25.49
C PHE A 166 -8.36 -13.03 25.10
N GLY A 167 -8.98 -13.23 23.93
CA GLY A 167 -9.58 -14.51 23.51
C GLY A 167 -8.86 -15.22 22.35
N PRO A 168 -9.54 -16.21 21.71
CA PRO A 168 -9.00 -16.98 20.57
C PRO A 168 -8.77 -16.13 19.31
N GLU A 169 -9.22 -14.89 19.31
CA GLU A 169 -8.92 -13.87 18.31
C GLU A 169 -7.42 -13.54 18.24
N ARG A 170 -6.67 -13.71 19.35
CA ARG A 170 -5.22 -13.41 19.41
C ARG A 170 -4.41 -14.25 18.42
N PRO A 171 -4.48 -15.60 18.45
CA PRO A 171 -3.78 -16.41 17.45
C PRO A 171 -4.33 -16.19 16.05
N LEU A 172 -5.61 -15.87 15.88
CA LEU A 172 -6.18 -15.59 14.55
C LEU A 172 -5.61 -14.31 13.95
N LEU A 173 -5.47 -13.24 14.74
CA LEU A 173 -4.85 -11.99 14.32
C LEU A 173 -3.36 -12.18 14.03
N ALA A 174 -2.64 -12.93 14.86
CA ALA A 174 -1.24 -13.25 14.62
C ALA A 174 -1.04 -14.08 13.34
N LEU A 175 -1.91 -15.06 13.07
CA LEU A 175 -1.91 -15.81 11.82
C LEU A 175 -2.26 -14.92 10.63
N GLY A 176 -3.27 -14.06 10.78
CA GLY A 176 -3.62 -13.05 9.78
C GLY A 176 -2.44 -12.14 9.46
N SER A 177 -1.67 -11.72 10.47
CA SER A 177 -0.43 -10.95 10.30
C SER A 177 0.59 -11.69 9.46
N ILE A 178 0.83 -12.98 9.73
CA ILE A 178 1.78 -13.79 8.98
C ILE A 178 1.34 -13.95 7.52
N VAL A 179 0.06 -14.21 7.28
CA VAL A 179 -0.48 -14.42 5.92
C VAL A 179 -0.52 -13.12 5.12
N THR A 180 -0.68 -11.96 5.76
CA THR A 180 -0.73 -10.66 5.07
C THR A 180 0.64 -10.02 5.00
N TYR A 181 1.17 -9.52 6.12
CA TYR A 181 2.47 -8.84 6.19
C TYR A 181 3.62 -9.80 5.92
N GLY A 182 3.62 -10.97 6.57
CA GLY A 182 4.73 -11.93 6.45
C GLY A 182 4.90 -12.43 5.02
N TYR A 183 3.81 -12.93 4.43
CA TYR A 183 3.82 -13.42 3.05
C TYR A 183 4.15 -12.32 2.03
N ALA A 184 3.57 -11.11 2.18
CA ALA A 184 3.84 -10.01 1.26
C ALA A 184 5.32 -9.64 1.23
N ILE A 185 5.97 -9.58 2.39
CA ILE A 185 7.40 -9.25 2.50
C ILE A 185 8.25 -10.36 1.89
N VAL A 186 7.95 -11.63 2.17
CA VAL A 186 8.69 -12.76 1.59
C VAL A 186 8.50 -12.81 0.07
N TYR A 187 7.30 -12.51 -0.42
CA TYR A 187 7.02 -12.42 -1.85
C TYR A 187 7.85 -11.31 -2.53
N VAL A 188 7.88 -10.11 -1.96
CA VAL A 188 8.70 -8.99 -2.48
C VAL A 188 10.19 -9.35 -2.47
N ALA A 189 10.66 -10.04 -1.43
CA ALA A 189 12.06 -10.46 -1.33
C ALA A 189 12.44 -11.50 -2.38
N THR A 190 11.56 -12.46 -2.65
CA THR A 190 11.85 -13.63 -3.51
C THR A 190 11.48 -13.38 -4.96
N GLN A 191 10.21 -13.06 -5.24
CA GLN A 191 9.69 -12.83 -6.59
C GLN A 191 10.07 -11.44 -7.10
N GLY A 192 10.12 -10.44 -6.22
CA GLY A 192 10.51 -9.08 -6.58
C GLY A 192 12.02 -8.86 -6.65
N SER A 193 12.85 -9.87 -6.34
CA SER A 193 14.31 -9.75 -6.24
C SER A 193 14.81 -8.62 -5.31
N MET A 194 13.97 -8.18 -4.37
CA MET A 194 14.29 -7.11 -3.41
C MET A 194 14.63 -7.66 -2.04
N PHE A 195 15.55 -8.63 -2.01
CA PHE A 195 15.88 -9.35 -0.79
C PHE A 195 16.37 -8.41 0.33
N ILE A 196 17.36 -7.56 0.04
CA ILE A 196 17.97 -6.70 1.06
C ILE A 196 16.98 -5.63 1.58
N PRO A 197 16.27 -4.88 0.71
CA PRO A 197 15.24 -3.95 1.18
C PRO A 197 14.16 -4.62 2.03
N ALA A 198 13.70 -5.81 1.65
CA ALA A 198 12.65 -6.53 2.37
C ALA A 198 13.12 -6.99 3.76
N VAL A 199 14.33 -7.53 3.88
CA VAL A 199 14.93 -7.91 5.18
C VAL A 199 15.08 -6.69 6.09
N LEU A 200 15.60 -5.58 5.57
CA LEU A 200 15.77 -4.36 6.34
C LEU A 200 14.42 -3.80 6.82
N ALA A 201 13.45 -3.69 5.92
CA ALA A 201 12.11 -3.20 6.24
C ALA A 201 11.44 -4.06 7.33
N ALA A 202 11.44 -5.38 7.16
CA ALA A 202 10.85 -6.32 8.12
C ALA A 202 11.54 -6.25 9.48
N SER A 203 12.87 -6.21 9.49
CA SER A 203 13.67 -6.16 10.72
C SER A 203 13.46 -4.84 11.45
N VAL A 204 13.43 -3.72 10.74
CA VAL A 204 13.18 -2.40 11.34
C VAL A 204 11.76 -2.34 11.90
N LEU A 205 10.74 -2.82 11.19
CA LEU A 205 9.35 -2.84 11.72
C LEU A 205 9.22 -3.76 12.93
N ALA A 206 9.89 -4.92 12.93
CA ALA A 206 9.90 -5.84 14.06
C ALA A 206 10.61 -5.23 15.28
N ILE A 207 11.78 -4.62 15.09
CA ILE A 207 12.54 -3.95 16.16
C ILE A 207 11.75 -2.76 16.70
N LEU A 208 11.21 -1.91 15.83
CA LEU A 208 10.36 -0.79 16.24
C LEU A 208 9.15 -1.29 17.02
N GLY A 209 8.47 -2.36 16.56
CA GLY A 209 7.34 -2.95 17.26
C GLY A 209 7.69 -3.45 18.66
N LEU A 210 8.79 -4.21 18.80
CA LEU A 210 9.23 -4.75 20.09
C LEU A 210 9.87 -3.72 21.03
N TRP A 211 10.48 -2.67 20.47
CA TRP A 211 11.05 -1.58 21.27
C TRP A 211 9.97 -0.65 21.80
N THR A 212 8.93 -0.45 21.00
CA THR A 212 7.81 0.40 21.37
C THR A 212 6.88 -0.34 22.34
N MET A 213 6.51 -1.59 22.06
CA MET A 213 5.60 -2.43 22.88
C MET A 213 6.34 -3.46 23.71
N GLY A 214 6.06 -3.50 25.01
CA GLY A 214 6.54 -4.59 25.87
C GLY A 214 5.96 -5.94 25.42
N PRO A 215 6.62 -7.08 25.73
CA PRO A 215 6.18 -8.41 25.27
C PRO A 215 4.73 -8.75 25.64
N TYR A 216 4.30 -8.32 26.83
CA TYR A 216 2.93 -8.50 27.29
C TYR A 216 1.94 -7.65 26.47
N GLU A 217 2.28 -6.39 26.20
CA GLU A 217 1.47 -5.45 25.42
C GLU A 217 1.33 -5.89 23.96
N THR A 218 2.42 -6.34 23.33
CA THR A 218 2.42 -6.85 21.94
C THR A 218 1.41 -7.96 21.73
N THR A 219 1.19 -8.78 22.76
CA THR A 219 0.31 -9.94 22.65
C THR A 219 -1.14 -9.60 22.94
N GLN A 220 -1.46 -8.43 23.48
CA GLN A 220 -2.82 -8.01 23.83
C GLN A 220 -3.32 -6.85 22.97
N ASP A 221 -2.41 -6.01 22.48
CA ASP A 221 -2.72 -4.92 21.58
C ASP A 221 -2.99 -5.47 20.16
N PRO A 222 -4.17 -5.18 19.57
CA PRO A 222 -4.54 -5.69 18.25
C PRO A 222 -3.63 -5.16 17.14
N ILE A 223 -3.07 -3.95 17.27
CA ILE A 223 -2.11 -3.42 16.29
C ILE A 223 -0.78 -4.15 16.39
N GLY A 224 -0.30 -4.37 17.63
CA GLY A 224 0.86 -5.23 17.89
C GLY A 224 0.69 -6.63 17.27
N LEU A 225 -0.43 -7.29 17.52
CA LEU A 225 -0.74 -8.63 16.97
C LEU A 225 -0.89 -8.65 15.44
N LEU A 226 -1.39 -7.57 14.84
CA LEU A 226 -1.61 -7.48 13.40
C LEU A 226 -0.30 -7.28 12.61
N VAL A 227 0.70 -6.64 13.21
CA VAL A 227 1.90 -6.19 12.48
C VAL A 227 3.16 -6.93 12.90
N ILE A 228 3.37 -7.14 14.20
CA ILE A 228 4.65 -7.66 14.73
C ILE A 228 4.90 -9.13 14.35
N PRO A 229 3.94 -10.07 14.48
CA PRO A 229 4.18 -11.48 14.17
C PRO A 229 4.58 -11.73 12.72
N GLY A 230 3.92 -11.10 11.77
CA GLY A 230 4.21 -11.26 10.34
C GLY A 230 5.59 -10.70 9.95
N ASN A 231 5.95 -9.52 10.45
CA ASN A 231 7.26 -8.92 10.21
C ASN A 231 8.39 -9.76 10.82
N LEU A 232 8.23 -10.23 12.07
CA LEU A 232 9.20 -11.11 12.72
C LEU A 232 9.37 -12.43 11.96
N ALA A 233 8.26 -13.07 11.57
CA ALA A 233 8.30 -14.31 10.80
C ALA A 233 9.02 -14.10 9.46
N ALA A 234 8.71 -13.03 8.72
CA ALA A 234 9.38 -12.71 7.47
C ALA A 234 10.89 -12.47 7.66
N THR A 235 11.29 -11.71 8.69
CA THR A 235 12.71 -11.50 9.02
C THR A 235 13.42 -12.84 9.27
N ILE A 236 12.85 -13.71 10.11
CA ILE A 236 13.46 -15.01 10.42
C ILE A 236 13.55 -15.87 9.17
N ILE A 237 12.49 -15.97 8.38
CA ILE A 237 12.45 -16.75 7.14
C ILE A 237 13.50 -16.26 6.15
N LEU A 238 13.57 -14.95 5.92
CA LEU A 238 14.49 -14.39 4.93
C LEU A 238 15.95 -14.48 5.38
N ILE A 239 16.26 -14.21 6.66
CA ILE A 239 17.61 -14.39 7.20
C ILE A 239 18.03 -15.87 7.11
N THR A 240 17.15 -16.79 7.48
CA THR A 240 17.41 -18.23 7.39
C THR A 240 17.64 -18.65 5.94
N TRP A 241 16.83 -18.16 5.00
CA TRP A 241 16.98 -18.43 3.57
C TRP A 241 18.31 -17.89 3.01
N GLY A 242 18.70 -16.68 3.40
CA GLY A 242 19.96 -16.07 2.99
C GLY A 242 21.19 -16.81 3.55
N LEU A 243 21.15 -17.21 4.84
CA LEU A 243 22.30 -17.85 5.51
C LEU A 243 22.44 -19.35 5.24
N VAL A 244 21.31 -20.09 5.17
CA VAL A 244 21.32 -21.56 5.15
C VAL A 244 21.14 -22.12 3.74
N ILE A 245 20.31 -21.48 2.92
CA ILE A 245 19.89 -22.02 1.61
C ILE A 245 20.73 -21.41 0.47
N GLY A 246 21.60 -20.43 0.78
CA GLY A 246 22.43 -19.76 -0.22
C GLY A 246 21.65 -18.78 -1.10
N GLY A 247 20.55 -18.22 -0.57
CA GLY A 247 19.80 -17.18 -1.24
C GLY A 247 20.69 -16.01 -1.62
N ARG A 248 20.67 -15.60 -2.90
CA ARG A 248 21.53 -14.50 -3.38
C ARG A 248 21.00 -13.17 -2.83
N PRO A 249 21.77 -12.44 -2.00
CA PRO A 249 21.36 -11.13 -1.53
C PRO A 249 21.45 -10.16 -2.70
N ASN A 250 20.32 -9.94 -3.36
CA ASN A 250 20.24 -9.06 -4.52
C ASN A 250 19.86 -7.64 -4.05
N TRP A 251 20.61 -6.65 -4.56
CA TRP A 251 20.18 -5.27 -4.60
C TRP A 251 19.42 -5.03 -5.92
N PRO A 252 18.41 -4.13 -5.94
CA PRO A 252 17.67 -3.76 -7.16
C PRO A 252 18.49 -3.04 -8.26
N TRP A 253 19.82 -3.10 -8.25
CA TRP A 253 20.72 -2.40 -9.20
C TRP A 253 21.78 -3.33 -9.74
#